data_AF-A0A8S2T5G1-F1
#
_entry.id   AF-A0A8S2T5G1-F1
#
_cell.length_a   1.000
_cell.length_b   1.000
_cell.length_c   1.000
_cell.angle_alpha   90.00
_cell.angle_beta   90.00
_cell.angle_gamma   90.00
#
_symmetry.space_group_name_H-M   'P 1'
#
loop_
_entity.id
_entity.type
_entity.pdbx_description
1 polymer ?
#
loop_
_entity_poly.entity_id
_entity_poly.type
_entity_poly.pdbx_seq_one_letter_code
_entity_poly.pdbx_strand_id
1 'polypeptide(L)'
;MVTKLLLFDDIQPFESVFFECVSRALPNLKTLDMMNELEQQEKIETTTNNLEFTHLTTLILVDIHLDYAEQLLCRSHLPSLIELAIDSTILLKIIAQDQQQA
;
A
#
# COMPACT_ATOMS: atom_id res chain seq x y z
N MET A 1 14.20 16.59 -7.04
CA MET A 1 12.81 16.07 -7.15
C MET A 1 12.85 14.59 -6.86
N VAL A 2 12.14 14.12 -5.83
CA VAL A 2 12.06 12.70 -5.49
C VAL A 2 10.97 12.06 -6.35
N THR A 3 11.29 10.97 -7.03
CA THR A 3 10.37 10.25 -7.94
C THR A 3 10.22 8.77 -7.59
N LYS A 4 11.08 8.25 -6.71
CA LYS A 4 11.03 6.90 -6.18
C LYS A 4 11.11 6.97 -4.66
N LEU A 5 10.22 6.26 -3.98
CA LEU A 5 10.21 6.09 -2.54
C LEU A 5 10.23 4.59 -2.22
N LEU A 6 11.08 4.23 -1.26
CA LEU A 6 11.32 2.88 -0.78
C LEU A 6 11.03 2.87 0.72
N LEU A 7 10.08 2.04 1.16
CA LEU A 7 9.61 2.01 2.55
C LEU A 7 9.64 0.59 3.09
N PHE A 8 10.58 0.31 3.98
CA PHE A 8 10.74 -1.00 4.59
C PHE A 8 10.80 -0.80 6.10
N ASP A 9 9.79 -1.28 6.80
CA ASP A 9 9.77 -1.29 8.26
C ASP A 9 9.05 -2.56 8.74
N ASP A 10 9.81 -3.46 9.37
CA ASP A 10 9.35 -4.70 9.97
C ASP A 10 9.25 -4.60 11.51
N ILE A 11 9.53 -3.42 12.07
CA ILE A 11 9.55 -3.18 13.52
C ILE A 11 8.34 -2.35 13.94
N GLN A 12 7.96 -1.34 13.15
CA GLN A 12 6.86 -0.43 13.45
C GLN A 12 5.81 -0.41 12.34
N PRO A 13 4.52 -0.44 12.71
CA PRO A 13 3.45 -0.22 11.74
C PRO A 13 3.47 1.23 11.24
N PHE A 14 3.09 1.43 9.99
CA PHE A 14 2.85 2.80 9.52
C PHE A 14 1.54 3.32 10.08
N GLU A 15 1.49 4.61 10.40
CA GLU A 15 0.24 5.27 10.78
C GLU A 15 -0.68 5.42 9.57
N SER A 16 -1.98 5.45 9.81
CA SER A 16 -2.99 5.64 8.75
C SER A 16 -2.83 6.93 7.95
N VAL A 17 -2.39 8.02 8.59
CA VAL A 17 -2.12 9.32 7.94
C VAL A 17 -0.82 9.35 7.13
N PHE A 18 0.02 8.33 7.25
CA PHE A 18 1.35 8.33 6.66
C PHE A 18 1.31 8.53 5.14
N PHE A 19 0.46 7.79 4.42
CA PHE A 19 0.36 7.90 2.96
C PHE A 19 -0.25 9.23 2.50
N GLU A 20 -1.05 9.89 3.34
CA GLU A 20 -1.54 11.25 3.05
C GLU A 20 -0.41 12.28 3.11
N CYS A 21 0.53 12.09 4.04
CA CYS A 21 1.73 12.92 4.12
C CYS A 21 2.63 12.66 2.90
N VAL A 22 2.78 11.40 2.48
CA VAL A 22 3.56 11.03 1.29
C VAL A 22 2.97 11.65 0.02
N SER A 23 1.66 11.51 -0.24
CA SER A 23 1.03 12.04 -1.46
C SER A 23 1.17 13.56 -1.56
N ARG A 24 1.04 14.28 -0.43
CA ARG A 24 1.20 15.73 -0.36
C ARG A 24 2.66 16.18 -0.51
N ALA A 25 3.58 15.49 0.14
CA ALA A 25 4.99 15.86 0.13
C ALA A 25 5.68 15.49 -1.19
N LEU A 26 5.22 14.43 -1.86
CA LEU A 26 5.81 13.85 -3.05
C LEU A 26 4.80 13.78 -4.22
N PRO A 27 4.28 14.93 -4.71
CA PRO A 27 3.23 14.93 -5.73
C PRO A 27 3.67 14.33 -7.07
N ASN A 28 4.98 14.29 -7.34
CA ASN A 28 5.56 13.72 -8.57
C ASN A 28 6.10 12.29 -8.39
N LEU A 29 5.69 11.59 -7.33
CA LEU A 29 6.11 10.22 -7.07
C LEU A 29 5.66 9.31 -8.21
N LYS A 30 6.62 8.57 -8.79
CA LYS A 30 6.39 7.63 -9.90
C LYS A 30 6.45 6.18 -9.44
N THR A 31 7.31 5.90 -8.46
CA THR A 31 7.50 4.55 -7.93
C THR A 31 7.36 4.57 -6.41
N LEU A 32 6.45 3.76 -5.90
CA LEU A 32 6.30 3.43 -4.49
C LEU A 32 6.57 1.94 -4.35
N ASP A 33 7.56 1.60 -3.55
CA ASP A 33 7.95 0.22 -3.26
C ASP A 33 8.03 0.08 -1.74
N MET A 34 7.26 -0.86 -1.20
CA MET A 34 7.02 -0.94 0.23
C MET A 34 6.85 -2.35 0.77
N MET A 35 7.24 -2.50 2.04
CA MET A 35 7.10 -3.70 2.85
C MET A 35 6.80 -3.32 4.30
N ASN A 36 5.75 -3.93 4.85
CA ASN A 36 5.38 -3.85 6.24
C ASN A 36 4.30 -4.91 6.53
N GLU A 37 4.66 -5.97 7.26
CA GLU A 37 3.75 -7.07 7.59
C GLU A 37 2.84 -6.76 8.79
N LEU A 38 3.08 -5.65 9.50
CA LEU A 38 2.40 -5.31 10.74
C LEU A 38 1.05 -4.65 10.45
N GLU A 39 0.04 -5.00 11.26
CA GLU A 39 -1.29 -4.37 11.20
C GLU A 39 -1.17 -2.85 11.34
N GLN A 40 -1.91 -2.11 10.51
CA GLN A 40 -1.81 -0.65 10.49
C GLN A 40 -2.28 -0.05 11.82
N GLN A 41 -1.52 0.90 12.37
CA GLN A 41 -1.89 1.55 13.62
C GLN A 41 -3.05 2.51 13.35
N GLU A 42 -4.20 2.21 13.98
CA GLU A 42 -5.48 2.92 13.86
C GLU A 42 -6.16 2.75 12.48
N LYS A 43 -7.09 1.80 12.39
CA LYS A 43 -8.00 1.66 11.26
C LYS A 43 -8.91 2.88 11.20
N ILE A 44 -8.61 3.83 10.32
CA ILE A 44 -9.52 4.94 10.06
C ILE A 44 -10.79 4.35 9.42
N GLU A 45 -11.86 4.29 10.21
CA GLU A 45 -13.21 3.90 9.78
C GLU A 45 -13.86 4.95 8.85
N THR A 46 -13.28 6.16 8.79
CA THR A 46 -13.84 7.28 8.02
C THR A 46 -13.42 7.27 6.56
N THR A 47 -14.44 7.23 5.72
CA THR A 47 -14.52 7.05 4.27
C THR A 47 -14.02 8.22 3.40
N THR A 48 -13.03 8.99 3.86
CA THR A 48 -12.55 10.18 3.11
C THR A 48 -11.04 10.21 2.95
N ASN A 49 -10.45 9.15 2.42
CA ASN A 49 -9.05 9.19 2.03
C ASN A 49 -8.95 9.52 0.54
N ASN A 50 -8.84 10.82 0.22
CA ASN A 50 -8.48 11.31 -1.11
C ASN A 50 -6.96 11.17 -1.29
N LEU A 51 -6.43 9.95 -1.20
CA LEU A 51 -5.02 9.69 -1.51
C LEU A 51 -4.82 9.84 -3.02
N GLU A 52 -4.28 10.98 -3.45
CA GLU A 52 -4.04 11.27 -4.86
C GLU A 52 -2.57 11.02 -5.21
N PHE A 53 -2.31 9.95 -5.96
CA PHE A 53 -0.99 9.70 -6.56
C PHE A 53 -1.10 9.79 -8.08
N THR A 54 -1.29 11.01 -8.58
CA THR A 54 -1.57 11.30 -9.99
C THR A 54 -0.47 10.84 -10.95
N HIS A 55 0.77 10.77 -10.49
CA HIS A 55 1.94 10.40 -11.30
C HIS A 55 2.54 9.04 -10.98
N LEU A 56 1.94 8.27 -10.07
CA LEU A 56 2.44 6.96 -9.68
C LEU A 56 2.19 5.97 -10.81
N THR A 57 3.27 5.45 -11.40
CA THR A 57 3.23 4.48 -12.49
C THR A 57 3.51 3.06 -12.02
N THR A 58 4.25 2.92 -10.93
CA THR A 58 4.70 1.63 -10.40
C THR A 58 4.41 1.56 -8.89
N LEU A 59 3.64 0.56 -8.48
CA LEU A 59 3.37 0.22 -7.09
C LEU A 59 3.85 -1.21 -6.82
N ILE A 60 4.80 -1.36 -5.90
CA ILE A 60 5.37 -2.64 -5.49
C ILE A 60 5.05 -2.82 -4.00
N LEU A 61 4.31 -3.88 -3.69
CA LEU A 61 3.92 -4.25 -2.34
C LEU A 61 4.50 -5.63 -2.03
N VAL A 62 5.55 -5.70 -1.22
CA VAL A 62 6.21 -6.96 -0.81
C VAL A 62 5.92 -7.21 0.65
N ASP A 63 5.49 -8.42 1.01
CA ASP A 63 5.16 -8.82 2.38
C ASP A 63 4.39 -7.72 3.13
N ILE A 64 3.32 -7.27 2.47
CA ILE A 64 2.50 -6.17 2.96
C ILE A 64 1.31 -6.70 3.76
N HIS A 65 1.01 -6.06 4.90
CA HIS A 65 -0.25 -6.27 5.60
C HIS A 65 -1.44 -5.80 4.75
N LEU A 66 -2.57 -6.50 4.88
CA LEU A 66 -3.75 -6.27 4.05
C LEU A 66 -4.29 -4.82 4.17
N ASP A 67 -4.19 -4.21 5.34
CA ASP A 67 -4.68 -2.85 5.58
C ASP A 67 -4.03 -1.82 4.64
N TYR A 68 -2.71 -1.90 4.43
CA TYR A 68 -2.00 -0.99 3.54
C TYR A 68 -2.36 -1.22 2.08
N ALA A 69 -2.53 -2.49 1.69
CA ALA A 69 -2.99 -2.85 0.36
C ALA A 69 -4.41 -2.30 0.11
N GLU A 70 -5.33 -2.43 1.07
CA GLU A 70 -6.67 -1.85 0.97
C GLU A 70 -6.61 -0.32 0.85
N GLN A 71 -5.81 0.35 1.68
CA GLN A 71 -5.67 1.80 1.66
C GLN A 71 -5.13 2.30 0.31
N LEU A 72 -4.10 1.67 -0.23
CA LEU A 72 -3.47 2.10 -1.48
C LEU A 72 -4.26 1.70 -2.72
N LEU A 73 -4.90 0.52 -2.74
CA LEU A 73 -5.60 0.03 -3.93
C LEU A 73 -7.07 0.44 -3.97
N CYS A 74 -7.77 0.42 -2.83
CA CYS A 74 -9.20 0.66 -2.77
C CYS A 74 -9.55 2.10 -2.36
N ARG A 75 -8.63 2.77 -1.65
CA ARG A 75 -8.87 4.12 -1.09
C ARG A 75 -7.92 5.19 -1.65
N SER A 76 -7.30 4.94 -2.81
CA SER A 76 -6.45 5.93 -3.49
C SER A 76 -6.84 6.11 -4.95
N HIS A 77 -6.63 7.32 -5.47
CA HIS A 77 -6.73 7.64 -6.89
C HIS A 77 -5.37 7.47 -7.57
N LEU A 78 -5.25 6.41 -8.38
CA LEU A 78 -4.01 6.00 -9.06
C LEU A 78 -4.17 6.01 -10.61
N PRO A 79 -4.49 7.16 -11.24
CA PRO A 79 -4.90 7.20 -12.65
C PRO A 79 -3.79 6.83 -13.65
N SER A 80 -2.53 6.88 -13.22
CA SER A 80 -1.35 6.62 -14.05
C SER A 80 -0.69 5.27 -13.76
N LEU A 81 -1.30 4.42 -12.92
CA LEU A 81 -0.71 3.14 -12.53
C LEU A 81 -0.66 2.20 -13.73
N ILE A 82 0.55 1.76 -14.08
CA ILE A 82 0.81 0.85 -15.20
C ILE A 82 1.30 -0.50 -14.68
N GLU A 83 2.04 -0.49 -13.58
CA GLU A 83 2.65 -1.67 -12.98
C GLU A 83 2.23 -1.80 -11.52
N LEU A 84 1.63 -2.95 -11.21
CA LEU A 84 1.29 -3.37 -9.86
C LEU A 84 1.94 -4.72 -9.61
N ALA A 85 2.88 -4.77 -8.66
CA ALA A 85 3.48 -6.00 -8.17
C ALA A 85 3.05 -6.19 -6.72
N ILE A 86 2.44 -7.33 -6.42
CA ILE A 86 2.06 -7.72 -5.06
C ILE A 86 2.69 -9.07 -4.78
N ASP A 87 3.70 -9.09 -3.93
CA ASP A 87 4.24 -10.30 -3.33
C ASP A 87 3.69 -10.38 -1.91
N SER A 88 2.57 -11.09 -1.75
CA SER A 88 1.91 -11.22 -0.45
C SER A 88 1.78 -12.69 -0.11
N THR A 89 2.60 -13.13 0.86
CA THR A 89 2.44 -14.44 1.48
C THR A 89 1.06 -14.61 2.12
N ILE A 90 0.37 -13.52 2.47
CA ILE A 90 -1.01 -13.54 2.99
C ILE A 90 -2.02 -13.97 1.92
N LEU A 91 -1.92 -13.46 0.69
CA LEU A 91 -2.79 -13.92 -0.41
C LEU A 91 -2.61 -15.42 -0.66
N LEU A 92 -1.38 -15.91 -0.61
CA LEU A 92 -1.09 -17.34 -0.72
C LEU A 92 -1.68 -18.14 0.45
N LYS A 93 -1.64 -17.61 1.69
CA LYS A 93 -2.25 -18.25 2.87
C LYS A 93 -3.78 -18.29 2.78
N ILE A 94 -4.43 -17.23 2.32
CA ILE A 94 -5.89 -17.16 2.13
C ILE A 94 -6.32 -18.20 1.08
N ILE A 95 -5.65 -18.21 -0.08
CA ILE A 95 -5.93 -19.18 -1.15
C ILE A 95 -5.67 -20.63 -0.68
N ALA A 96 -4.61 -20.85 0.10
CA ALA A 96 -4.29 -22.19 0.64
C ALA A 96 -5.31 -22.68 1.68
N GLN A 97 -5.87 -21.77 2.49
CA GLN A 97 -6.90 -22.11 3.47
C GLN A 97 -8.22 -22.52 2.80
N ASP A 98 -8.62 -21.85 1.72
CA ASP A 98 -9.81 -22.20 0.94
C ASP A 98 -9.69 -23.57 0.25
N GLN A 99 -8.47 -23.99 -0.12
CA GLN A 99 -8.23 -25.31 -0.73
C GLN A 99 -8.24 -26.48 0.27
N GLN A 100 -8.14 -26.23 1.58
CA GLN A 100 -8.22 -27.28 2.61
C GLN A 100 -9.64 -27.53 3.13
N GLN A 101 -10.63 -26.77 2.66
CA GLN A 101 -12.05 -26.91 3.02
C GLN A 101 -12.92 -27.48 1.89
N ALA A 102 -12.31 -27.89 0.77
CA ALA A 102 -12.98 -28.49 -0.40
C ALA A 102 -12.82 -30.02 -0.47
#